data_AF-W4BIA6-F1
#
_entry.id   AF-W4BIA6-F1
#
_cell.length_a   1.000
_cell.length_b   1.000
_cell.length_c   1.000
_cell.angle_alpha   90.00
_cell.angle_beta   90.00
_cell.angle_gamma   90.00
#
_symmetry.space_group_name_H-M   'P 1'
#
loop_
_entity.id
_entity.type
_entity.pdbx_description
1 polymer ?
#
loop_
_entity_poly.entity_id
_entity_poly.type
_entity_poly.pdbx_seq_one_letter_code
_entity_poly.pdbx_strand_id
1 'polypeptide(L)'
;MKPESYIQKAYRCILQNDFDEALRWFEQAIAANPGDAEVHYRCSITYGRSNKLDMAIIHAEEAVRLQPDKPEYGVHLQHIKAAELVQRARKMVENRKDVTKTELYQAISHLKSAVAMDPLYAQAYVWLALVYSELDEHALAISTLKEVIALYPQESGLQYIMEELKQRLRSYLQNSASD
;
A
#
# COMPACT_ATOMS: atom_id res chain seq x y z
N MET A 1 35.35 6.74 4.25
CA MET A 1 34.48 7.89 3.92
C MET A 1 33.60 8.18 5.12
N LYS A 2 33.23 9.44 5.37
CA LYS A 2 32.33 9.79 6.48
C LYS A 2 30.91 9.27 6.19
N PRO A 3 30.13 8.81 7.20
CA PRO A 3 28.76 8.30 7.02
C PRO A 3 27.84 9.26 6.25
N GLU A 4 27.96 10.56 6.49
CA GLU A 4 27.20 11.62 5.79
C GLU A 4 27.44 11.63 4.28
N SER A 5 28.59 11.12 3.82
CA SER A 5 28.92 10.99 2.40
C SER A 5 28.09 9.92 1.71
N TYR A 6 27.69 8.86 2.42
CA TYR A 6 26.90 7.77 1.84
C TYR A 6 25.45 8.19 1.64
N ILE A 7 24.84 8.86 2.62
CA ILE A 7 23.47 9.38 2.52
C ILE A 7 23.33 10.34 1.33
N GLN A 8 24.29 11.25 1.14
CA GLN A 8 24.27 12.18 -0.01
C GLN A 8 24.35 11.48 -1.36
N LYS A 9 25.15 10.40 -1.46
CA LYS A 9 25.23 9.58 -2.67
C LYS A 9 23.92 8.84 -2.92
N ALA A 10 23.32 8.26 -1.88
CA ALA A 10 22.02 7.62 -1.98
C ALA A 10 20.96 8.59 -2.53
N TYR A 11 20.94 9.84 -2.04
CA TYR A 11 20.04 10.87 -2.57
C TYR A 11 20.28 11.21 -4.03
N ARG A 12 21.54 11.28 -4.45
CA ARG A 12 21.86 11.54 -5.85
C ARG A 12 21.34 10.43 -6.76
N CYS A 13 21.48 9.18 -6.34
CA CYS A 13 20.94 8.02 -7.06
C CYS A 13 19.41 8.06 -7.11
N ILE A 14 18.73 8.40 -6.00
CA ILE A 14 17.26 8.60 -5.98
C ILE A 14 16.83 9.67 -6.99
N LEU A 15 17.53 10.80 -7.07
CA LEU A 15 17.22 11.87 -8.03
C LEU A 15 17.44 11.43 -9.49
N GLN A 16 18.30 10.43 -9.71
CA GLN A 16 18.53 9.78 -10.99
C GLN A 16 17.59 8.59 -11.25
N ASN A 17 16.64 8.34 -10.34
CA ASN A 17 15.72 7.19 -10.35
C ASN A 17 16.44 5.82 -10.27
N ASP A 18 17.69 5.80 -9.79
CA ASP A 18 18.48 4.59 -9.56
C ASP A 18 18.33 4.15 -8.10
N PHE A 19 17.25 3.44 -7.82
CA PHE A 19 16.95 2.98 -6.46
C PHE A 19 17.85 1.85 -5.99
N ASP A 20 18.38 1.02 -6.89
CA ASP A 20 19.25 -0.10 -6.50
C ASP A 20 20.65 0.39 -6.07
N GLU A 21 21.22 1.38 -6.75
CA GLU A 21 22.46 2.02 -6.29
C GLU A 21 22.20 2.86 -5.01
N ALA A 22 21.05 3.51 -4.89
CA ALA A 22 20.69 4.23 -3.67
C ALA A 22 20.66 3.29 -2.45
N LEU A 23 20.06 2.10 -2.59
CA LEU A 23 20.03 1.09 -1.53
C LEU A 23 21.43 0.63 -1.13
N ARG A 24 22.34 0.41 -2.09
CA ARG A 24 23.75 0.09 -1.78
C ARG A 24 24.42 1.18 -0.95
N TRP A 25 24.17 2.45 -1.25
CA TRP A 25 24.70 3.54 -0.43
C TRP A 25 24.07 3.59 0.97
N PHE A 26 22.77 3.30 1.11
CA PHE A 26 22.15 3.17 2.42
C PHE A 26 22.72 2.00 3.23
N GLU A 27 22.96 0.85 2.61
CA GLU A 27 23.62 -0.30 3.27
C GLU A 27 25.01 0.08 3.80
N GLN A 28 25.79 0.85 3.04
CA GLN A 28 27.09 1.37 3.51
C GLN A 28 26.93 2.39 4.66
N ALA A 29 25.88 3.21 4.64
CA ALA A 29 25.58 4.15 5.72
C ALA A 29 25.20 3.40 7.02
N ILE A 30 24.35 2.37 6.92
CA ILE A 30 23.94 1.50 8.02
C ILE A 30 25.16 0.74 8.57
N ALA A 31 26.01 0.18 7.70
CA ALA A 31 27.22 -0.51 8.13
C ALA A 31 28.19 0.41 8.92
N ALA A 32 28.23 1.70 8.58
CA ALA A 32 29.06 2.67 9.27
C ALA A 32 28.46 3.16 10.60
N ASN A 33 27.13 3.23 10.70
CA ASN A 33 26.41 3.55 11.94
C ASN A 33 25.07 2.79 12.02
N PRO A 34 25.05 1.57 12.60
CA PRO A 34 23.84 0.77 12.70
C PRO A 34 22.75 1.36 13.60
N GLY A 35 23.10 2.33 14.46
CA GLY A 35 22.17 3.00 15.37
C GLY A 35 21.48 4.23 14.78
N ASP A 36 21.71 4.54 13.50
CA ASP A 36 21.13 5.71 12.85
C ASP A 36 19.70 5.43 12.36
N ALA A 37 18.71 5.74 13.21
CA ALA A 37 17.30 5.53 12.91
C ALA A 37 16.84 6.21 11.61
N GLU A 38 17.40 7.39 11.30
CA GLU A 38 17.04 8.16 10.11
C GLU A 38 17.52 7.47 8.83
N VAL A 39 18.68 6.80 8.87
CA VAL A 39 19.17 6.01 7.74
C VAL A 39 18.28 4.79 7.52
N HIS A 40 17.88 4.10 8.59
CA HIS A 40 16.92 2.99 8.51
C HIS A 40 15.58 3.47 7.91
N TYR A 41 15.05 4.60 8.35
CA TYR A 41 13.84 5.20 7.81
C TYR A 41 13.95 5.56 6.32
N ARG A 42 15.07 6.18 5.91
CA ARG A 42 15.29 6.55 4.50
C ARG A 42 15.49 5.31 3.62
N CYS A 43 16.13 4.27 4.15
CA CYS A 43 16.28 2.98 3.49
C CYS A 43 14.92 2.28 3.30
N SER A 44 14.04 2.28 4.31
CA SER A 44 12.69 1.68 4.21
C SER A 44 11.84 2.35 3.14
N ILE A 45 11.86 3.68 3.06
CA ILE A 45 11.18 4.44 2.00
C ILE A 45 11.68 4.01 0.62
N THR A 46 12.99 3.82 0.47
CA THR A 46 13.61 3.45 -0.81
C THR A 46 13.24 2.03 -1.21
N TYR A 47 13.26 1.06 -0.27
CA TYR A 47 12.76 -0.29 -0.52
C TYR A 47 11.27 -0.30 -0.87
N GLY A 48 10.45 0.52 -0.19
CA GLY A 48 9.02 0.67 -0.48
C GLY A 48 8.75 1.17 -1.89
N ARG A 49 9.51 2.18 -2.36
CA ARG A 49 9.44 2.67 -3.75
C ARG A 49 9.86 1.62 -4.78
N SER A 50 10.81 0.75 -4.42
CA SER A 50 11.20 -0.40 -5.24
C SER A 50 10.26 -1.60 -5.12
N ASN A 51 9.11 -1.44 -4.44
CA ASN A 51 8.12 -2.50 -4.19
C ASN A 51 8.68 -3.73 -3.44
N LYS A 52 9.81 -3.57 -2.74
CA LYS A 52 10.47 -4.58 -1.90
C LYS A 52 9.97 -4.44 -0.45
N LEU A 53 8.67 -4.66 -0.25
CA LEU A 53 7.97 -4.31 0.99
C LEU A 53 8.47 -5.07 2.23
N ASP A 54 8.89 -6.33 2.10
CA ASP A 54 9.45 -7.10 3.22
C ASP A 54 10.68 -6.40 3.84
N MET A 55 11.62 -5.96 2.98
CA MET A 55 12.80 -5.21 3.43
C MET A 55 12.44 -3.82 3.94
N ALA A 56 11.44 -3.18 3.33
CA ALA A 56 10.94 -1.90 3.81
C ALA A 56 10.41 -2.01 5.25
N ILE A 57 9.64 -3.06 5.57
CA ILE A 57 9.14 -3.31 6.93
C ILE A 57 10.30 -3.48 7.90
N ILE A 58 11.30 -4.31 7.58
CA ILE A 58 12.45 -4.56 8.46
C ILE A 58 13.15 -3.25 8.84
N HIS A 59 13.45 -2.40 7.86
CA HIS A 59 14.11 -1.12 8.12
C HIS A 59 13.21 -0.10 8.82
N ALA A 60 11.91 -0.08 8.53
CA ALA A 60 10.95 0.80 9.21
C ALA A 60 10.76 0.41 10.68
N GLU A 61 10.70 -0.89 10.98
CA GLU A 61 10.65 -1.41 12.36
C GLU A 61 11.91 -1.03 13.13
N GLU A 62 13.08 -1.11 12.50
CA GLU A 62 14.33 -0.72 13.12
C GLU A 62 14.40 0.79 13.40
N ALA A 63 13.92 1.63 12.48
CA ALA A 63 13.82 3.07 12.70
C ALA A 63 12.92 3.40 13.92
N VAL A 64 11.74 2.77 14.02
CA VAL A 64 10.83 2.90 15.17
C VAL A 64 11.47 2.39 16.45
N ARG A 65 12.21 1.28 16.40
CA ARG A 65 12.89 0.70 17.56
C ARG A 65 13.98 1.62 18.10
N LEU A 66 14.75 2.24 17.20
CA LEU A 66 15.87 3.12 17.55
C LEU A 66 15.38 4.49 18.05
N GLN A 67 14.29 5.02 17.49
CA GLN A 67 13.69 6.30 17.89
C GLN A 67 12.16 6.19 17.95
N PRO A 68 11.61 5.64 19.05
CA PRO A 68 10.16 5.47 19.21
C PRO A 68 9.41 6.79 19.44
N ASP A 69 10.12 7.86 19.77
CA ASP A 69 9.59 9.21 20.00
C ASP A 69 9.41 10.03 18.70
N LYS A 70 9.73 9.44 17.53
CA LYS A 70 9.49 10.01 16.21
C LYS A 70 8.18 9.49 15.61
N PRO A 71 7.07 10.25 15.68
CA PRO A 71 5.77 9.77 15.19
C PRO A 71 5.78 9.45 13.70
N GLU A 72 6.61 10.15 12.91
CA GLU A 72 6.71 9.97 11.47
C GLU A 72 7.15 8.54 11.10
N TYR A 73 8.01 7.91 11.92
CA TYR A 73 8.48 6.55 11.68
C TYR A 73 7.37 5.53 11.94
N GLY A 74 6.57 5.74 12.99
CA GLY A 74 5.41 4.91 13.30
C GLY A 74 4.34 4.97 12.20
N VAL A 75 4.01 6.18 11.74
CA VAL A 75 3.07 6.40 10.63
C VAL A 75 3.58 5.75 9.35
N HIS A 76 4.87 5.87 9.05
CA HIS A 76 5.46 5.22 7.89
C HIS A 76 5.42 3.70 7.98
N LEU A 77 5.73 3.12 9.15
CA LEU A 77 5.64 1.67 9.37
C LEU A 77 4.21 1.16 9.17
N GLN A 78 3.21 1.87 9.67
CA GLN A 78 1.79 1.55 9.45
C GLN A 78 1.44 1.56 7.96
N HIS A 79 1.85 2.61 7.24
CA HIS A 79 1.66 2.72 5.79
C HIS A 79 2.30 1.56 5.02
N ILE A 80 3.56 1.21 5.32
CA ILE A 80 4.26 0.11 4.64
C ILE A 80 3.61 -1.25 4.94
N LYS A 81 3.16 -1.49 6.17
CA LYS A 81 2.42 -2.71 6.53
C LYS A 81 1.07 -2.79 5.82
N ALA A 82 0.36 -1.66 5.69
CA ALA A 82 -0.86 -1.58 4.90
C ALA A 82 -0.59 -1.86 3.41
N ALA A 83 0.49 -1.31 2.85
CA ALA A 83 0.92 -1.56 1.47
C ALA A 83 1.22 -3.05 1.21
N GLU A 84 1.85 -3.72 2.17
CA GLU A 84 2.15 -5.16 2.11
C GLU A 84 0.89 -6.01 2.07
N LEU A 85 -0.07 -5.71 2.96
CA LEU A 85 -1.38 -6.38 2.98
C LEU A 85 -2.16 -6.17 1.68
N VAL A 86 -2.12 -4.95 1.11
CA VAL A 86 -2.72 -4.68 -0.20
C VAL A 86 -2.02 -5.48 -1.30
N GLN A 87 -0.69 -5.59 -1.29
CA GLN A 87 0.04 -6.39 -2.27
C GLN A 87 -0.33 -7.87 -2.18
N ARG A 88 -0.44 -8.41 -0.96
CA ARG A 88 -0.90 -9.79 -0.73
C ARG A 88 -2.31 -10.01 -1.29
N ALA A 89 -3.25 -9.15 -0.90
CA ALA A 89 -4.64 -9.25 -1.35
C ALA A 89 -4.76 -9.14 -2.87
N ARG A 90 -4.05 -8.17 -3.47
CA ARG A 90 -3.98 -7.98 -4.92
C ARG A 90 -3.49 -9.24 -5.63
N LYS A 91 -2.40 -9.85 -5.16
CA LYS A 91 -1.85 -11.08 -5.74
C LYS A 91 -2.83 -12.26 -5.71
N MET A 92 -3.76 -12.29 -4.75
CA MET A 92 -4.76 -13.34 -4.64
C MET A 92 -5.87 -13.21 -5.68
N VAL A 93 -6.16 -12.01 -6.18
CA VAL A 93 -7.36 -11.75 -7.01
C VAL A 93 -7.03 -11.24 -8.41
N GLU A 94 -5.96 -10.46 -8.55
CA GLU A 94 -5.65 -9.75 -9.78
C GLU A 94 -5.23 -10.71 -10.88
N ASN A 95 -5.80 -10.51 -12.08
CA ASN A 95 -5.51 -11.29 -13.29
C ASN A 95 -5.76 -12.80 -13.15
N ARG A 96 -6.57 -13.23 -12.17
CA ARG A 96 -6.95 -14.62 -11.96
C ARG A 96 -8.41 -14.83 -12.35
N LYS A 97 -8.69 -15.91 -13.10
CA LYS A 97 -10.05 -16.25 -13.56
C LYS A 97 -10.78 -17.20 -12.61
N ASP A 98 -10.04 -17.88 -11.74
CA ASP A 98 -10.48 -19.00 -10.92
C ASP A 98 -10.41 -18.69 -9.42
N VAL A 99 -10.67 -17.42 -9.06
CA VAL A 99 -10.65 -17.00 -7.64
C VAL A 99 -11.87 -17.54 -6.92
N THR A 100 -11.65 -18.30 -5.85
CA THR A 100 -12.73 -18.85 -5.04
C THR A 100 -13.31 -17.81 -4.07
N LYS A 101 -14.56 -18.01 -3.63
CA LYS A 101 -15.16 -17.16 -2.57
C LYS A 101 -14.31 -17.11 -1.31
N THR A 102 -13.69 -18.23 -0.93
CA THR A 102 -12.78 -18.30 0.22
C THR A 102 -11.58 -17.36 0.06
N GLU A 103 -10.95 -17.35 -1.13
CA GLU A 103 -9.84 -16.45 -1.42
C GLU A 103 -10.27 -14.97 -1.44
N LEU A 104 -11.47 -14.67 -1.95
CA LEU A 104 -12.03 -13.32 -1.93
C LEU A 104 -12.25 -12.83 -0.48
N TYR A 105 -12.79 -13.66 0.40
CA TYR A 105 -12.93 -13.30 1.82
C TYR A 105 -11.59 -13.11 2.53
N GLN A 106 -10.59 -13.93 2.22
CA GLN A 106 -9.25 -13.75 2.74
C GLN A 106 -8.62 -12.44 2.23
N ALA A 107 -8.78 -12.10 0.95
CA ALA A 107 -8.34 -10.81 0.40
C ALA A 107 -9.04 -9.63 1.10
N ILE A 108 -10.35 -9.70 1.32
CA ILE A 108 -11.10 -8.69 2.10
C ILE A 108 -10.53 -8.55 3.52
N SER A 109 -10.18 -9.64 4.18
CA SER A 109 -9.58 -9.59 5.53
C SER A 109 -8.26 -8.81 5.54
N HIS A 110 -7.38 -9.08 4.57
CA HIS A 110 -6.14 -8.32 4.39
C HIS A 110 -6.40 -6.84 4.11
N LEU A 111 -7.36 -6.53 3.23
CA LEU A 111 -7.67 -5.16 2.82
C LEU A 111 -8.33 -4.35 3.94
N LYS A 112 -9.23 -4.95 4.74
CA LYS A 112 -9.78 -4.32 5.94
C LYS A 112 -8.70 -4.02 6.97
N SER A 113 -7.76 -4.95 7.16
CA SER A 113 -6.62 -4.73 8.05
C SER A 113 -5.73 -3.59 7.53
N ALA A 114 -5.52 -3.50 6.22
CA ALA A 114 -4.77 -2.40 5.61
C ALA A 114 -5.46 -1.04 5.82
N VAL A 115 -6.77 -0.95 5.61
CA VAL A 115 -7.56 0.28 5.88
C VAL A 115 -7.51 0.68 7.35
N ALA A 116 -7.57 -0.29 8.27
CA ALA A 116 -7.46 0.00 9.70
C ALA A 116 -6.06 0.49 10.11
N MET A 117 -5.00 0.04 9.42
CA MET A 117 -3.62 0.48 9.66
C MET A 117 -3.34 1.86 9.07
N ASP A 118 -3.78 2.10 7.84
CA ASP A 118 -3.65 3.38 7.15
C ASP A 118 -4.99 3.80 6.52
N PRO A 119 -5.82 4.54 7.27
CA PRO A 119 -7.12 5.01 6.77
C PRO A 119 -7.04 6.00 5.60
N LEU A 120 -5.85 6.51 5.28
CA LEU A 120 -5.61 7.43 4.17
C LEU A 120 -5.05 6.69 2.94
N TYR A 121 -4.86 5.37 3.00
CA TYR A 121 -4.32 4.64 1.86
C TYR A 121 -5.40 4.31 0.81
N ALA A 122 -5.60 5.22 -0.15
CA ALA A 122 -6.63 5.11 -1.18
C ALA A 122 -6.65 3.75 -1.91
N GLN A 123 -5.47 3.21 -2.22
CA GLN A 123 -5.33 1.94 -2.92
C GLN A 123 -5.94 0.76 -2.14
N ALA A 124 -5.94 0.80 -0.80
CA ALA A 124 -6.58 -0.24 0.02
C ALA A 124 -8.10 -0.23 -0.15
N TYR A 125 -8.73 0.95 -0.16
CA TYR A 125 -10.17 1.10 -0.41
C TYR A 125 -10.54 0.69 -1.83
N VAL A 126 -9.72 1.05 -2.82
CA VAL A 126 -9.94 0.67 -4.22
C VAL A 126 -9.97 -0.85 -4.37
N TRP A 127 -8.93 -1.55 -3.88
CA TRP A 127 -8.92 -3.01 -3.94
C TRP A 127 -10.05 -3.63 -3.12
N LEU A 128 -10.38 -3.07 -1.96
CA LEU A 128 -11.49 -3.57 -1.15
C LEU A 128 -12.83 -3.47 -1.90
N ALA A 129 -13.10 -2.34 -2.54
CA ALA A 129 -14.30 -2.14 -3.34
C ALA A 129 -14.35 -3.09 -4.55
N LEU A 130 -13.23 -3.32 -5.23
CA LEU A 130 -13.15 -4.26 -6.34
C LEU A 130 -13.43 -5.69 -5.88
N VAL A 131 -12.82 -6.15 -4.78
CA VAL A 131 -13.04 -7.50 -4.25
C VAL A 131 -14.47 -7.68 -3.76
N TYR A 132 -15.08 -6.66 -3.15
CA TYR A 132 -16.50 -6.68 -2.83
C TYR A 132 -17.38 -6.82 -4.07
N SER A 133 -17.03 -6.13 -5.16
CA SER A 133 -17.77 -6.27 -6.41
C SER A 133 -17.65 -7.66 -7.02
N GLU A 134 -16.51 -8.34 -6.88
CA GLU A 134 -16.32 -9.72 -7.36
C GLU A 134 -17.09 -10.75 -6.51
N LEU A 135 -17.48 -10.40 -5.27
CA LEU A 135 -18.39 -11.19 -4.43
C LEU A 135 -19.88 -10.86 -4.64
N ASP A 136 -20.22 -10.04 -5.64
CA ASP A 136 -21.56 -9.47 -5.85
C ASP A 136 -22.06 -8.62 -4.66
N GLU A 137 -21.18 -8.21 -3.74
CA GLU A 137 -21.49 -7.31 -2.63
C GLU A 137 -21.46 -5.84 -3.10
N HIS A 138 -22.21 -5.52 -4.16
CA HIS A 138 -22.14 -4.24 -4.87
C HIS A 138 -22.46 -3.02 -3.98
N ALA A 139 -23.34 -3.17 -3.00
CA ALA A 139 -23.67 -2.09 -2.06
C ALA A 139 -22.45 -1.71 -1.20
N LEU A 140 -21.70 -2.71 -0.72
CA LEU A 140 -20.47 -2.52 0.05
C LEU A 140 -19.35 -1.95 -0.84
N ALA A 141 -19.21 -2.46 -2.07
CA ALA A 141 -18.26 -1.92 -3.03
C ALA A 141 -18.44 -0.41 -3.25
N ILE A 142 -19.69 0.03 -3.48
CA ILE A 142 -20.03 1.44 -3.68
C ILE A 142 -19.82 2.25 -2.40
N SER A 143 -20.21 1.76 -1.22
CA SER A 143 -20.00 2.50 0.04
C SER A 143 -18.52 2.68 0.35
N THR A 144 -17.70 1.63 0.20
CA THR A 144 -16.26 1.69 0.41
C THR A 144 -15.60 2.69 -0.54
N LEU A 145 -15.99 2.71 -1.82
CA LEU A 145 -15.41 3.65 -2.76
C LEU A 145 -15.87 5.11 -2.51
N LYS A 146 -17.07 5.33 -1.96
CA LYS A 146 -17.51 6.67 -1.54
C LYS A 146 -16.65 7.23 -0.41
N GLU A 147 -16.22 6.40 0.53
CA GLU A 147 -15.35 6.82 1.63
C GLU A 147 -14.03 7.40 1.09
N VAL A 148 -13.36 6.70 0.18
CA VAL A 148 -12.10 7.18 -0.39
C VAL A 148 -12.27 8.39 -1.32
N ILE A 149 -13.39 8.49 -2.05
CA ILE A 149 -13.71 9.71 -2.83
C ILE A 149 -13.87 10.92 -1.92
N ALA A 150 -14.44 10.75 -0.71
CA ALA A 150 -14.54 11.85 0.24
C ALA A 150 -13.17 12.32 0.75
N LEU A 151 -12.20 11.41 0.85
CA LEU A 151 -10.81 11.73 1.21
C LEU A 151 -10.05 12.40 0.04
N TYR A 152 -10.27 11.93 -1.19
CA TYR A 152 -9.56 12.34 -2.40
C TYR A 152 -10.50 12.77 -3.53
N PRO A 153 -11.30 13.83 -3.37
CA PRO A 153 -12.35 14.20 -4.32
C PRO A 153 -11.83 14.67 -5.69
N GLN A 154 -10.54 14.98 -5.79
CA GLN A 154 -9.90 15.42 -7.04
C GLN A 154 -9.32 14.27 -7.86
N GLU A 155 -9.32 13.04 -7.32
CA GLU A 155 -8.78 11.87 -8.01
C GLU A 155 -9.82 11.30 -8.99
N SER A 156 -9.72 11.75 -10.25
CA SER A 156 -10.66 11.35 -11.32
C SER A 156 -10.76 9.84 -11.54
N GLY A 157 -9.69 9.10 -11.25
CA GLY A 157 -9.68 7.64 -11.32
C GLY A 157 -10.72 6.98 -10.41
N LEU A 158 -10.96 7.52 -9.22
CA LEU A 158 -11.96 7.00 -8.28
C LEU A 158 -13.38 7.18 -8.81
N GLN A 159 -13.64 8.30 -9.49
CA GLN A 159 -14.93 8.58 -10.10
C GLN A 159 -15.25 7.61 -11.23
N TYR A 160 -14.23 7.24 -12.02
CA TYR A 160 -14.37 6.23 -13.07
C TYR A 160 -14.76 4.86 -12.50
N ILE A 161 -14.05 4.39 -11.47
CA ILE A 161 -14.35 3.12 -10.81
C ILE A 161 -15.76 3.14 -10.21
N MET A 162 -16.18 4.27 -9.65
CA MET A 162 -17.53 4.44 -9.08
C MET A 162 -18.63 4.25 -10.11
N GLU A 163 -18.48 4.80 -11.31
CA GLU A 163 -19.46 4.61 -12.38
C GLU A 163 -19.50 3.17 -12.86
N GLU A 164 -18.35 2.48 -12.94
CA GLU A 164 -18.31 1.05 -13.26
C GLU A 164 -19.07 0.21 -12.23
N LEU A 165 -18.83 0.44 -10.94
CA LEU A 165 -19.53 -0.29 -9.86
C LEU A 165 -21.03 -0.04 -9.87
N LYS A 166 -21.46 1.20 -10.16
CA LYS A 166 -22.89 1.53 -10.32
C LYS A 166 -23.51 0.82 -11.51
N GLN A 167 -22.79 0.70 -12.63
CA GLN A 167 -23.27 -0.04 -13.80
C GLN A 167 -23.44 -1.53 -13.48
N ARG A 168 -22.46 -2.16 -12.83
CA ARG A 168 -22.56 -3.55 -12.38
C ARG A 168 -23.80 -3.78 -11.49
N LEU A 169 -24.04 -2.90 -10.51
CA LEU A 169 -25.24 -2.96 -9.67
C LEU A 169 -26.55 -2.85 -10.48
N ARG A 170 -26.64 -1.92 -11.45
CA ARG A 170 -27.83 -1.77 -12.29
C ARG A 170 -28.09 -3.05 -13.09
N SER A 171 -27.06 -3.62 -13.70
CA SER A 171 -27.16 -4.87 -14.45
C SER A 171 -27.60 -6.04 -13.57
N TYR A 172 -27.04 -6.15 -12.36
CA TYR A 172 -27.46 -7.15 -11.37
C TYR A 172 -28.96 -7.04 -11.05
N LEU A 173 -29.44 -5.83 -10.74
CA LEU A 173 -30.85 -5.59 -10.41
C LEU A 173 -31.79 -5.90 -11.58
N GLN A 174 -31.41 -5.54 -12.81
CA GLN A 174 -32.19 -5.84 -14.02
C GLN A 174 -32.32 -7.35 -14.25
N ASN A 175 -31.22 -8.09 -14.08
CA ASN A 175 -31.23 -9.55 -14.22
C ASN A 175 -32.06 -10.20 -13.12
N SER A 176 -31.92 -9.76 -11.86
CA SER A 176 -32.68 -10.31 -10.73
C SER A 176 -34.19 -10.03 -10.79
N ALA A 177 -34.61 -9.00 -11.53
CA ALA A 177 -36.03 -8.66 -11.71
C ALA A 177 -36.67 -9.43 -12.88
N SER A 178 -35.87 -10.15 -13.65
CA SER A 178 -36.31 -10.92 -14.83
C SER A 178 -36.47 -12.42 -14.54
N ASP A 179 -36.06 -12.87 -13.35
CA ASP A 179 -36.22 -14.24 -12.81
C ASP A 179 -37.40 -14.32 -11.81
#